data_AF-A0A4Q0IK02-F1
#
_entry.id   AF-A0A4Q0IK02-F1
#
_cell.length_a   1.000
_cell.length_b   1.000
_cell.length_c   1.000
_cell.angle_alpha   90.00
_cell.angle_beta   90.00
_cell.angle_gamma   90.00
#
_symmetry.space_group_name_H-M   'P 1'
#
loop_
_entity.id
_entity.type
_entity.pdbx_description
1 polymer ?
#
loop_
_entity_poly.entity_id
_entity_poly.type
_entity_poly.pdbx_seq_one_letter_code
_entity_poly.pdbx_strand_id
1 'polypeptide(L)'
;GPETAALGVSWDNPGLTPPERCRYDACVALPEGFAADEQALAQDGVCLQSLPAGLYGCYRRPTRMDGYMTAWNELIGVWLPQSGYEAEGTAFEYSHPPLACSDDPDFACDVSFCIQVRRQARE
;
A
#
# COMPACT_ATOMS: atom_id res chain seq x y z
N GLY A 1 -13.69 9.57 -7.61
CA GLY A 1 -14.61 8.94 -8.58
C GLY A 1 -14.18 7.50 -8.83
N PRO A 2 -14.84 6.73 -9.69
CA PRO A 2 -14.45 5.34 -9.98
C PRO A 2 -13.03 5.22 -10.55
N GLU A 3 -12.54 6.28 -11.20
CA GLU A 3 -11.19 6.41 -11.77
C GLU A 3 -10.12 6.83 -10.74
N THR A 4 -10.51 7.09 -9.48
CA THR A 4 -9.56 7.48 -8.43
C THR A 4 -8.95 6.22 -7.83
N ALA A 5 -7.62 6.12 -7.81
CA ALA A 5 -6.95 5.03 -7.12
C ALA A 5 -7.11 5.14 -5.61
N ALA A 6 -7.27 4.00 -4.95
CA ALA A 6 -7.21 3.89 -3.50
C ALA A 6 -5.89 3.26 -3.08
N LEU A 7 -5.34 3.73 -1.96
CA LEU A 7 -4.12 3.19 -1.38
C LEU A 7 -4.34 2.79 0.07
N GLY A 8 -3.64 1.75 0.47
CA GLY A 8 -3.59 1.28 1.85
C GLY A 8 -2.15 1.33 2.35
N VAL A 9 -1.81 2.24 3.24
CA VAL A 9 -0.43 2.35 3.73
C VAL A 9 -0.28 1.55 5.02
N SER A 10 0.57 0.52 4.99
CA SER A 10 0.88 -0.33 6.13
C SER A 10 2.16 0.13 6.79
N TRP A 11 2.04 0.65 8.02
CA TRP A 11 3.20 1.15 8.79
C TRP A 11 3.86 0.08 9.66
N ASP A 12 3.13 -0.99 9.95
CA ASP A 12 3.53 -2.04 10.86
C ASP A 12 3.19 -3.42 10.27
N ASN A 13 3.93 -4.46 10.67
CA ASN A 13 3.65 -5.83 10.22
C ASN A 13 2.60 -6.46 11.15
N PRO A 14 1.38 -6.79 10.68
CA PRO A 14 0.32 -7.34 11.52
C PRO A 14 0.62 -8.74 12.07
N GLY A 15 1.58 -9.47 11.51
CA GLY A 15 2.07 -10.73 12.05
C GLY A 15 3.02 -10.57 13.25
N LEU A 16 3.49 -9.35 13.52
CA LEU A 16 4.44 -9.04 14.61
C LEU A 16 3.90 -7.99 15.59
N THR A 17 3.14 -7.02 15.08
CA THR A 17 2.60 -5.89 15.85
C THR A 17 1.20 -6.22 16.37
N PRO A 18 0.92 -6.04 17.68
CA PRO A 18 -0.42 -6.24 18.23
C PRO A 18 -1.47 -5.37 17.51
N PRO A 19 -2.72 -5.85 17.34
CA PRO A 19 -3.75 -5.12 16.61
C PRO A 19 -3.97 -3.68 17.08
N GLU A 20 -3.89 -3.43 18.39
CA GLU A 20 -4.11 -2.11 18.99
C GLU A 20 -2.98 -1.10 18.70
N ARG A 21 -1.86 -1.58 18.15
CA ARG A 21 -0.69 -0.78 17.79
C ARG A 21 -0.37 -0.83 16.30
N CYS A 22 -1.06 -1.67 15.54
CA CYS A 22 -0.86 -1.79 14.10
C CYS A 22 -1.53 -0.61 13.41
N ARG A 23 -0.74 0.27 12.78
CA ARG A 23 -1.23 1.48 12.12
C ARG A 23 -1.43 1.24 10.63
N TYR A 24 -2.49 1.83 10.09
CA TYR A 24 -2.86 1.71 8.68
C TYR A 24 -3.57 2.98 8.23
N ASP A 25 -3.20 3.48 7.05
CA ASP A 25 -3.88 4.63 6.43
C ASP A 25 -4.68 4.19 5.21
N ALA A 26 -6.00 4.40 5.24
CA ALA A 26 -6.86 4.26 4.07
C ALA A 26 -6.86 5.59 3.29
N CYS A 27 -6.31 5.56 2.09
CA CYS A 27 -5.97 6.73 1.30
C CYS A 27 -6.69 6.74 -0.06
N VAL A 28 -6.86 7.93 -0.62
CA VAL A 28 -7.23 8.15 -2.02
C VAL A 28 -6.16 8.98 -2.72
N ALA A 29 -5.82 8.62 -3.95
CA ALA A 29 -4.87 9.39 -4.73
C ALA A 29 -5.47 10.73 -5.17
N LEU A 30 -4.75 11.81 -4.91
CA LEU A 30 -5.11 13.16 -5.34
C LEU A 30 -4.38 13.52 -6.63
N PRO A 31 -4.97 14.36 -7.50
CA PRO A 31 -4.27 14.84 -8.68
C PRO A 31 -3.07 15.72 -8.28
N GLU A 32 -2.08 15.78 -9.16
CA GLU A 32 -0.93 16.67 -8.96
C GLU A 32 -1.39 18.14 -8.83
N GLY A 33 -0.78 18.87 -7.89
CA GLY A 33 -1.12 20.27 -7.65
C GLY A 33 -2.46 20.49 -6.93
N PHE A 34 -3.08 19.44 -6.38
CA PHE A 34 -4.26 19.60 -5.54
C PHE A 34 -3.96 20.51 -4.34
N ALA A 35 -4.68 21.63 -4.24
CA ALA A 35 -4.59 22.56 -3.14
C ALA A 35 -5.74 22.32 -2.16
N ALA A 36 -5.40 22.08 -0.89
CA ALA A 36 -6.36 21.95 0.19
C ALA A 36 -5.94 22.78 1.39
N ASP A 37 -6.92 23.16 2.20
CA ASP A 37 -6.67 23.69 3.54
C ASP A 37 -6.38 22.50 4.47
N GLU A 38 -5.09 22.23 4.69
CA GLU A 38 -4.65 21.14 5.57
C GLU A 38 -5.18 21.28 7.00
N GLN A 39 -5.37 22.51 7.48
CA GLN A 39 -5.86 22.74 8.83
C GLN A 39 -7.34 22.40 8.95
N ALA A 40 -8.13 22.75 7.93
CA ALA A 40 -9.53 22.32 7.84
C ALA A 40 -9.64 20.80 7.74
N LEU A 41 -8.83 20.15 6.89
CA LEU A 41 -8.80 18.68 6.77
C LEU A 41 -8.45 18.01 8.11
N ALA A 42 -7.48 18.54 8.84
CA ALA A 42 -7.09 18.00 10.13
C ALA A 42 -8.19 18.11 11.19
N GLN A 43 -9.04 19.16 11.15
CA GLN A 43 -10.21 19.25 12.03
C GLN A 43 -11.25 18.15 11.74
N ASP A 44 -11.32 17.71 10.48
CA ASP A 44 -12.19 16.61 10.04
C ASP A 44 -11.53 15.23 10.20
N GLY A 45 -10.33 15.16 10.80
CA GLY A 45 -9.60 13.91 11.00
C GLY A 45 -8.96 13.33 9.73
N VAL A 46 -8.80 14.14 8.69
CA VAL A 46 -8.15 13.77 7.42
C VAL A 46 -6.75 14.35 7.37
N CYS A 47 -5.78 13.53 6.97
CA CYS A 47 -4.40 13.95 6.79
C CYS A 47 -4.04 13.99 5.30
N LEU A 48 -3.36 15.07 4.88
CA LEU A 48 -2.71 15.12 3.58
C LEU A 48 -1.28 14.58 3.71
N GLN A 49 -0.92 13.60 2.90
CA GLN A 49 0.41 12.99 2.91
C GLN A 49 0.90 12.70 1.49
N SER A 50 2.22 12.57 1.35
CA SER A 50 2.87 12.16 0.10
C SER A 50 3.66 10.88 0.34
N LEU A 51 3.59 9.96 -0.61
CA LEU A 51 4.49 8.81 -0.62
C LEU A 51 5.90 9.26 -1.07
N PRO A 52 6.96 8.78 -0.40
CA PRO A 52 8.31 9.16 -0.78
C PRO A 52 8.64 8.67 -2.19
N ALA A 53 9.33 9.50 -2.97
CA ALA A 53 9.89 9.06 -4.24
C ALA A 53 11.00 8.04 -3.97
N GLY A 54 11.11 7.02 -4.83
CA GLY A 54 12.12 5.98 -4.65
C GLY A 54 11.88 4.76 -5.52
N LEU A 55 12.68 3.73 -5.28
CA LEU A 55 12.49 2.43 -5.92
C LEU A 55 11.54 1.59 -5.07
N TYR A 56 10.59 0.93 -5.74
CA TYR A 56 9.63 0.04 -5.10
C TYR A 56 9.66 -1.34 -5.74
N GLY A 57 9.69 -2.37 -4.92
CA GLY A 57 9.34 -3.73 -5.34
C GLY A 57 7.83 -3.87 -5.30
N CYS A 58 7.20 -4.08 -6.45
CA CYS A 58 5.74 -4.18 -6.56
C CYS A 58 5.31 -5.52 -7.14
N TYR A 59 4.30 -6.13 -6.51
CA TYR A 59 3.68 -7.37 -6.95
C TYR A 59 2.20 -7.13 -7.23
N ARG A 60 1.81 -7.17 -8.51
CA ARG A 60 0.42 -6.95 -8.95
C ARG A 60 -0.28 -8.29 -9.17
N ARG A 61 -1.43 -8.47 -8.54
CA ARG A 61 -2.31 -9.62 -8.78
C ARG A 61 -3.76 -9.33 -8.37
N PRO A 62 -4.73 -9.96 -9.03
CA PRO A 62 -6.08 -10.06 -8.49
C PRO A 62 -6.04 -10.70 -7.10
N THR A 63 -6.62 -10.01 -6.12
CA THR A 63 -6.54 -10.40 -4.71
C THR A 63 -7.87 -10.19 -4.01
N ARG A 64 -8.37 -11.28 -3.42
CA ARG A 64 -9.48 -11.27 -2.48
C ARG A 64 -9.01 -10.83 -1.11
N MET A 65 -9.92 -10.42 -0.23
CA MET A 65 -9.58 -9.97 1.13
C MET A 65 -8.75 -10.98 1.93
N ASP A 66 -9.05 -12.28 1.82
CA ASP A 66 -8.29 -13.36 2.48
C ASP A 66 -6.92 -13.65 1.84
N GLY A 67 -6.67 -13.13 0.63
CA GLY A 67 -5.43 -13.30 -0.11
C GLY A 67 -4.35 -12.24 0.17
N TYR A 68 -4.67 -11.14 0.86
CA TYR A 68 -3.73 -10.03 1.08
C TYR A 68 -2.47 -10.47 1.83
N MET A 69 -2.64 -11.22 2.92
CA MET A 69 -1.50 -11.70 3.71
C MET A 69 -0.60 -12.64 2.91
N THR A 70 -1.18 -13.49 2.06
CA THR A 70 -0.41 -14.36 1.16
C THR A 70 0.41 -13.53 0.16
N ALA A 71 -0.18 -12.51 -0.46
CA ALA A 71 0.52 -11.65 -1.40
C ALA A 71 1.69 -10.88 -0.75
N TRP A 72 1.50 -10.37 0.46
CA TRP A 72 2.58 -9.75 1.24
C TRP A 72 3.70 -10.74 1.59
N ASN A 73 3.35 -11.96 2.00
CA ASN A 73 4.32 -13.01 2.31
C ASN A 73 5.10 -13.47 1.07
N GLU A 74 4.47 -13.53 -0.10
CA GLU A 74 5.14 -13.80 -1.37
C GLU A 74 6.16 -12.69 -1.70
N LEU A 75 5.76 -11.42 -1.57
CA LEU A 75 6.65 -10.29 -1.86
C LEU A 75 7.83 -10.19 -0.87
N ILE A 76 7.55 -10.20 0.43
CA ILE A 76 8.55 -9.94 1.48
C ILE A 76 9.30 -11.22 1.88
N GLY A 77 8.60 -12.35 1.96
CA GLY A 77 9.15 -13.62 2.45
C GLY A 77 9.80 -14.47 1.36
N VAL A 78 9.39 -14.31 0.09
CA VAL A 78 9.91 -15.13 -1.02
C VAL A 78 10.73 -14.29 -1.99
N TRP A 79 10.18 -13.21 -2.54
CA TRP A 79 10.89 -12.43 -3.56
C TRP A 79 12.02 -11.58 -2.98
N LEU A 80 11.74 -10.76 -1.95
CA LEU A 80 12.71 -9.81 -1.40
C LEU A 80 14.05 -10.45 -0.98
N PRO A 81 14.10 -11.59 -0.28
CA PRO A 81 15.36 -12.19 0.20
C PRO A 81 16.31 -12.64 -0.92
N GLN A 82 15.79 -12.91 -2.12
CA GLN A 82 16.57 -13.34 -3.29
C GLN A 82 16.64 -12.26 -4.39
N SER A 83 16.10 -11.07 -4.14
CA SER A 83 15.97 -10.01 -5.14
C SER A 83 17.25 -9.19 -5.36
N GLY A 84 18.21 -9.25 -4.44
CA GLY A 84 19.36 -8.33 -4.38
C GLY A 84 18.99 -6.92 -3.88
N TYR A 85 17.80 -6.77 -3.32
CA TYR A 85 17.31 -5.55 -2.67
C TYR A 85 17.02 -5.80 -1.19
N GLU A 86 16.94 -4.72 -0.43
CA GLU A 86 16.50 -4.73 0.97
C GLU A 86 15.37 -3.72 1.16
N ALA A 87 14.42 -4.03 2.04
CA ALA A 87 13.36 -3.11 2.39
C ALA A 87 13.94 -1.89 3.12
N GLU A 88 13.51 -0.70 2.73
CA GLU A 88 14.02 0.57 3.26
C GLU A 88 12.93 1.43 3.90
N GLY A 89 11.68 1.31 3.47
CA GLY A 89 10.66 2.27 3.86
C GLY A 89 9.23 1.82 3.62
N THR A 90 8.42 2.72 3.08
CA THR A 90 6.95 2.60 3.05
C THR A 90 6.48 1.35 2.32
N ALA A 91 5.53 0.65 2.94
CA ALA A 91 4.78 -0.43 2.33
C ALA A 91 3.33 0.00 2.11
N PHE A 92 2.78 -0.27 0.92
CA PHE A 92 1.38 0.04 0.62
C PHE A 92 0.75 -0.94 -0.37
N GLU A 93 -0.56 -1.07 -0.27
CA GLU A 93 -1.40 -1.63 -1.34
C GLU A 93 -1.92 -0.50 -2.24
N TYR A 94 -1.95 -0.74 -3.53
CA TYR A 94 -2.53 0.15 -4.54
C TYR A 94 -3.64 -0.59 -5.27
N SER A 95 -4.88 -0.14 -5.08
CA SER A 95 -6.05 -0.66 -5.78
C SER A 95 -6.21 0.06 -7.11
N HIS A 96 -6.00 -0.67 -8.20
CA HIS A 96 -6.03 -0.12 -9.55
C HIS A 96 -7.46 0.29 -9.94
N PRO A 97 -7.65 1.49 -10.49
CA PRO A 97 -8.91 1.85 -11.12
C PRO A 97 -9.24 0.99 -12.35
N PRO A 98 -10.53 0.78 -12.68
CA PRO A 98 -11.67 1.30 -11.93
C PRO A 98 -11.85 0.56 -10.61
N LEU A 99 -12.10 1.31 -9.52
CA LEU A 99 -12.43 0.70 -8.24
C LEU A 99 -13.80 0.01 -8.36
N ALA A 100 -13.76 -1.31 -8.51
CA ALA A 100 -14.95 -2.13 -8.47
C ALA A 100 -15.27 -2.47 -7.01
N CYS A 101 -16.30 -1.80 -6.47
CA CYS A 101 -16.91 -2.22 -5.22
C CYS A 101 -17.91 -3.32 -5.56
N SER A 102 -17.64 -4.56 -5.15
CA SER A 102 -18.54 -5.69 -5.34
C SER A 102 -18.93 -6.26 -3.99
N ASP A 103 -20.22 -6.49 -3.79
CA ASP A 103 -20.73 -7.23 -2.63
C ASP A 103 -20.49 -8.75 -2.76
N ASP A 104 -19.93 -9.19 -3.89
CA ASP A 104 -19.55 -10.57 -4.11
C ASP A 104 -18.37 -10.93 -3.19
N PRO A 105 -18.55 -11.85 -2.22
CA PRO A 105 -17.45 -12.30 -1.36
C PRO A 105 -16.34 -12.96 -2.18
N ASP A 106 -16.61 -13.36 -3.43
CA ASP A 106 -15.64 -13.92 -4.35
C ASP A 106 -14.87 -12.93 -5.21
N PHE A 107 -15.19 -11.64 -5.08
CA PHE A 107 -14.57 -10.59 -5.85
C PHE A 107 -13.08 -10.43 -5.51
N ALA A 108 -12.24 -10.46 -6.56
CA ALA A 108 -10.83 -10.16 -6.48
C ALA A 108 -10.56 -8.76 -7.02
N CYS A 109 -10.02 -7.88 -6.19
CA CYS A 109 -9.58 -6.55 -6.61
C CYS A 109 -8.25 -6.65 -7.36
N ASP A 110 -8.05 -5.83 -8.40
CA ASP A 110 -6.75 -5.67 -9.03
C ASP A 110 -5.85 -4.79 -8.16
N VAL A 111 -4.90 -5.41 -7.47
CA VAL A 111 -4.09 -4.76 -6.42
C VAL A 111 -2.61 -4.95 -6.70
N SER A 112 -1.82 -3.89 -6.46
CA SER A 112 -0.38 -3.98 -6.33
C SER A 112 0.04 -3.85 -4.86
N PHE A 113 0.84 -4.80 -4.39
CA PHE A 113 1.52 -4.75 -3.10
C PHE A 113 2.92 -4.19 -3.34
N CYS A 114 3.26 -3.07 -2.72
CA CYS A 114 4.50 -2.35 -2.99
C CYS A 114 5.26 -2.08 -1.70
N ILE A 115 6.57 -2.33 -1.69
CA ILE A 115 7.47 -1.97 -0.60
C ILE A 115 8.65 -1.17 -1.13
N GLN A 116 9.01 -0.08 -0.44
CA GLN A 116 10.17 0.71 -0.80
C GLN A 116 11.44 -0.10 -0.57
N VAL A 117 12.32 -0.11 -1.56
CA VAL A 117 13.54 -0.91 -1.54
C VAL A 117 14.75 -0.11 -1.96
N ARG A 118 15.92 -0.53 -1.47
CA ARG A 118 17.23 -0.09 -1.97
C ARG A 118 18.06 -1.28 -2.42
N ARG A 119 19.00 -1.04 -3.33
CA ARG A 119 19.95 -2.09 -3.75
C ARG A 119 20.88 -2.42 -2.60
N GLN A 120 21.10 -3.71 -2.37
CA GLN A 120 22.14 -4.15 -1.46
C GLN A 120 23.51 -3.74 -2.02
N ALA A 121 24.41 -3.31 -1.14
CA ALA A 121 25.79 -3.05 -1.55
C ALA A 121 26.41 -4.34 -2.10
N ARG A 122 27.10 -4.26 -3.23
CA ARG A 122 27.91 -5.39 -3.72
C ARG A 122 29.19 -5.43 -2.89
N GLU A 123 29.44 -6.57 -2.25
CA GLU A 123 30.75 -6.90 -1.69
C GLU A 123 31.82 -7.04 -2.80
#